data_AF-A0A235BYR6-F1
#
_entry.id   AF-A0A235BYR6-F1
#
_cell.length_a   1.000
_cell.length_b   1.000
_cell.length_c   1.000
_cell.angle_alpha   90.00
_cell.angle_beta   90.00
_cell.angle_gamma   90.00
#
_symmetry.space_group_name_H-M   'P 1'
#
loop_
_entity.id
_entity.type
_entity.pdbx_description
1 polymer ?
#
loop_
_entity_poly.entity_id
_entity_poly.type
_entity_poly.pdbx_seq_one_letter_code
_entity_poly.pdbx_strand_id
1 'polypeptide(L)'
;MTLSLSLIFLLSSLSPPTDVIARDKPNDSGGAILLTWTRSSDTTVVSYRVLRQTEGKATWDTVGLAGRLANRFTDDEVQDGIRYRYQILTVSETETAESAPSEYTVCSPQWFNFDRMPAVIGTIIFTCLIVFFIGRAKRNIKLFIRRIAGLDAVEEALGRATEMGRGILYVPGLSSIDDVATIASMNILGEVAKKTAKFGTPLIVPLRDPIVYTVAREVVKESYTAAGRADAFNQDMVFYVTDQQFAFAAAVDGIMVREKPATNFFIGMFWAESLILAETGATTGAIQIAGTDAVSQLPFFITACDYTLIGEELYAASAYLSREPLLLGAIKGQDYSKLLILVLIVVSTILALTANLPVQNIF
;
A
#
# COMPACT_ATOMS: atom_id res chain seq x y z
N MET A 1 16.60 89.56 12.64
CA MET A 1 17.23 88.23 12.48
C MET A 1 16.12 87.20 12.46
N THR A 2 15.68 86.81 11.27
CA THR A 2 14.65 85.80 11.02
C THR A 2 15.28 84.41 11.07
N LEU A 3 14.97 83.62 12.10
CA LEU A 3 15.30 82.20 12.14
C LEU A 3 14.24 81.44 11.33
N SER A 4 14.62 80.91 10.17
CA SER A 4 13.83 79.95 9.41
C SER A 4 13.91 78.59 10.10
N LEU A 5 12.80 78.13 10.69
CA LEU A 5 12.68 76.80 11.26
C LEU A 5 12.32 75.83 10.11
N SER A 6 13.32 75.18 9.54
CA SER A 6 13.13 74.13 8.54
C SER A 6 12.62 72.86 9.22
N LEU A 7 11.30 72.67 9.23
CA LEU A 7 10.66 71.43 9.70
C LEU A 7 10.88 70.34 8.63
N ILE A 8 11.91 69.51 8.81
CA ILE A 8 12.10 68.30 8.01
C ILE A 8 11.04 67.30 8.49
N PHE A 9 9.98 67.10 7.70
CA PHE A 9 9.13 65.93 7.81
C PHE A 9 9.99 64.71 7.44
N LEU A 10 10.40 63.90 8.42
CA LEU A 10 10.73 62.51 8.13
C LEU A 10 9.43 61.83 7.71
N LEU A 11 9.19 61.70 6.41
CA LEU A 11 8.29 60.67 5.89
C LEU A 11 8.89 59.34 6.36
N SER A 12 8.18 58.65 7.26
CA SER A 12 8.52 57.28 7.65
C SER A 12 8.23 56.38 6.44
N SER A 13 9.21 56.24 5.54
CA SER A 13 9.12 55.33 4.41
C SER A 13 9.02 53.90 4.92
N LEU A 14 8.05 53.13 4.41
CA LEU A 14 7.88 51.71 4.71
C LEU A 14 9.22 50.97 4.66
N SER A 15 9.62 50.31 5.75
CA SER A 15 10.90 49.61 5.81
C SER A 15 10.83 48.31 5.00
N PRO A 16 11.73 48.07 4.02
CA PRO A 16 11.75 46.81 3.29
C PRO A 16 12.36 45.68 4.13
N PRO A 17 12.06 44.39 3.83
CA PRO A 17 12.78 43.27 4.39
C PRO A 17 14.23 43.27 3.91
N THR A 18 15.11 42.74 4.76
CA THR A 18 16.55 42.64 4.48
C THR A 18 16.98 41.17 4.40
N ASP A 19 18.24 40.94 4.02
CA ASP A 19 18.86 39.60 4.04
C ASP A 19 18.08 38.54 3.24
N VAL A 20 17.62 38.91 2.04
CA VAL A 20 16.92 37.98 1.16
C VAL A 20 17.90 36.95 0.62
N ILE A 21 17.76 35.72 1.11
CA ILE A 21 18.62 34.59 0.76
C ILE A 21 17.77 33.57 0.02
N ALA A 22 18.19 33.26 -1.21
CA ALA A 22 17.63 32.18 -2.03
C ALA A 22 18.59 30.99 -2.05
N ARG A 23 18.11 29.80 -1.71
CA ARG A 23 18.91 28.56 -1.74
C ARG A 23 18.12 27.45 -2.41
N ASP A 24 18.83 26.55 -3.07
CA ASP A 24 18.26 25.27 -3.50
C ASP A 24 17.58 24.60 -2.30
N LYS A 25 16.38 24.07 -2.50
CA LYS A 25 15.62 23.46 -1.41
C LYS A 25 16.32 22.16 -1.02
N PRO A 26 16.69 21.95 0.25
CA PRO A 26 17.33 20.72 0.66
C PRO A 26 16.33 19.55 0.63
N ASN A 27 16.86 18.34 0.44
CA ASN A 27 16.15 17.06 0.46
C ASN A 27 15.00 16.92 -0.55
N ASP A 28 15.07 17.54 -1.73
CA ASP A 28 14.00 17.48 -2.72
C ASP A 28 14.43 16.81 -4.04
N SER A 29 13.49 16.75 -4.99
CA SER A 29 13.71 16.19 -6.33
C SER A 29 14.04 17.29 -7.36
N GLY A 30 14.52 18.45 -6.90
CA GLY A 30 14.65 19.64 -7.73
C GLY A 30 13.33 20.37 -7.94
N GLY A 31 13.36 21.42 -8.75
CA GLY A 31 12.20 22.22 -9.10
C GLY A 31 11.73 23.17 -8.01
N ALA A 32 12.52 23.36 -6.94
CA ALA A 32 12.16 24.29 -5.88
C ALA A 32 13.34 25.11 -5.32
N ILE A 33 13.06 26.38 -4.99
CA ILE A 33 14.00 27.27 -4.29
C ILE A 33 13.37 27.75 -2.98
N LEU A 34 14.11 27.59 -1.88
CA LEU A 34 13.74 28.10 -0.57
C LEU A 34 14.28 29.52 -0.38
N LEU A 35 13.36 30.42 -0.09
CA LEU A 35 13.64 31.82 0.25
C LEU A 35 13.53 32.03 1.75
N THR A 36 14.46 32.80 2.29
CA THR A 36 14.42 33.30 3.68
C THR A 36 14.79 34.78 3.70
N TRP A 37 14.20 35.55 4.60
CA TRP A 37 14.50 36.98 4.75
C TRP A 37 14.28 37.46 6.19
N THR A 38 14.92 38.57 6.54
CA THR A 38 14.64 39.31 7.77
C THR A 38 13.40 40.18 7.53
N ARG A 39 12.37 40.00 8.36
CA ARG A 39 11.10 40.73 8.25
C ARG A 39 11.31 42.24 8.44
N SER A 40 10.47 43.03 7.78
CA SER A 40 10.36 44.46 8.06
C SER A 40 10.00 44.70 9.53
N SER A 41 10.60 45.72 10.13
CA SER A 41 10.28 46.20 11.48
C SER A 41 9.00 47.05 11.53
N ASP A 42 8.43 47.38 10.36
CA ASP A 42 7.26 48.23 10.26
C ASP A 42 5.98 47.49 10.67
N THR A 43 5.14 48.15 11.48
CA THR A 43 3.88 47.60 11.97
C THR A 43 2.71 47.80 11.01
N THR A 44 2.91 48.53 9.92
CA THR A 44 1.89 48.78 8.87
C THR A 44 1.92 47.74 7.76
N VAL A 45 2.86 46.78 7.79
CA VAL A 45 2.96 45.71 6.80
C VAL A 45 1.70 44.83 6.82
N VAL A 46 1.12 44.63 5.64
CA VAL A 46 -0.03 43.73 5.41
C VAL A 46 0.45 42.39 4.89
N SER A 47 1.34 42.39 3.89
CA SER A 47 1.89 41.17 3.28
C SER A 47 3.24 41.41 2.61
N TYR A 48 3.89 40.31 2.23
CA TYR A 48 5.04 40.31 1.34
C TYR A 48 4.65 39.70 0.01
N ARG A 49 5.11 40.30 -1.09
CA ARG A 49 5.00 39.76 -2.44
C ARG A 49 6.37 39.30 -2.90
N VAL A 50 6.44 38.05 -3.33
CA VAL A 50 7.68 37.41 -3.77
C VAL A 50 7.79 37.60 -5.28
N LEU A 51 8.86 38.27 -5.70
CA LEU A 51 9.19 38.50 -7.09
C LEU A 51 10.37 37.62 -7.49
N ARG A 52 10.30 37.04 -8.69
CA ARG A 52 11.34 36.23 -9.29
C ARG A 52 11.82 36.87 -10.58
N GLN A 53 13.11 36.81 -10.82
CA GLN A 53 13.71 37.14 -12.11
C GLN A 53 14.61 36.02 -12.57
N THR A 54 14.41 35.58 -13.82
CA THR A 54 15.30 34.66 -14.52
C THR A 54 16.51 35.41 -15.06
N GLU A 55 17.71 34.83 -14.96
CA GLU A 55 18.92 35.39 -15.55
C GLU A 55 18.71 35.67 -17.06
N GLY A 56 19.06 36.88 -17.50
CA GLY A 56 18.86 37.34 -18.88
C GLY A 56 17.49 37.96 -19.19
N LYS A 57 16.51 37.90 -18.27
CA LYS A 57 15.25 38.65 -18.37
C LYS A 57 15.31 39.92 -17.51
N ALA A 58 14.85 41.05 -18.05
CA ALA A 58 14.81 42.33 -17.32
C ALA A 58 13.54 42.48 -16.45
N THR A 59 12.52 41.67 -16.68
CA THR A 59 11.23 41.72 -15.96
C THR A 59 11.28 40.91 -14.66
N TRP A 60 10.42 41.29 -13.71
CA TRP A 60 10.18 40.56 -12.48
C TRP A 60 8.77 39.97 -12.51
N ASP A 61 8.67 38.67 -12.30
CA ASP A 61 7.39 37.95 -12.24
C ASP A 61 6.97 37.77 -10.78
N THR A 62 5.70 37.99 -10.46
CA THR A 62 5.17 37.68 -9.12
C THR A 62 4.92 36.18 -9.01
N VAL A 63 5.61 35.52 -8.08
CA VAL A 63 5.49 34.06 -7.85
C VAL A 63 4.63 33.71 -6.64
N GLY A 64 4.39 34.65 -5.74
CA GLY A 64 3.52 34.39 -4.60
C GLY A 64 3.36 35.54 -3.63
N LEU A 65 2.47 35.31 -2.65
CA LEU A 65 2.20 36.20 -1.54
C LEU A 65 2.47 35.45 -0.23
N ALA A 66 3.14 36.10 0.70
CA ALA A 66 3.39 35.60 2.04
C ALA A 66 2.76 36.55 3.08
N GLY A 67 2.20 35.99 4.14
CA GLY A 67 1.58 36.79 5.20
C GLY A 67 2.59 37.69 5.92
N ARG A 68 2.12 38.74 6.59
CA ARG A 68 2.93 39.71 7.35
C ARG A 68 4.01 39.10 8.26
N LEU A 69 3.72 37.98 8.90
CA LEU A 69 4.63 37.33 9.85
C LEU A 69 5.59 36.33 9.20
N ALA A 70 5.43 36.06 7.90
CA ALA A 70 6.29 35.15 7.17
C ALA A 70 7.70 35.72 7.00
N ASN A 71 8.68 34.84 7.12
CA ASN A 71 10.10 35.10 6.88
C ASN A 71 10.71 34.04 5.94
N ARG A 72 9.87 33.20 5.35
CA ARG A 72 10.23 32.12 4.43
C ARG A 72 9.14 31.92 3.38
N PHE A 73 9.55 31.51 2.19
CA PHE A 73 8.67 31.15 1.07
C PHE A 73 9.38 30.09 0.22
N THR A 74 8.63 29.15 -0.33
CA THR A 74 9.18 28.17 -1.27
C THR A 74 8.56 28.43 -2.64
N ASP A 75 9.40 28.65 -3.63
CA ASP A 75 8.99 28.70 -5.03
C ASP A 75 9.18 27.31 -5.62
N ASP A 76 8.08 26.56 -5.79
CA ASP A 76 8.05 25.20 -6.36
C ASP A 76 7.72 25.21 -7.87
N GLU A 77 7.79 26.37 -8.54
CA GLU A 77 7.53 26.53 -9.99
C GLU A 77 8.79 26.90 -10.78
N VAL A 78 9.96 26.46 -10.32
CA VAL A 78 11.25 26.69 -10.99
C VAL A 78 11.69 25.47 -11.78
N GLN A 79 12.53 25.71 -12.78
CA GLN A 79 13.14 24.65 -13.58
C GLN A 79 14.60 24.45 -13.17
N ASP A 80 15.01 23.20 -13.05
CA ASP A 80 16.38 22.82 -12.68
C ASP A 80 17.41 23.38 -13.66
N GLY A 81 18.57 23.76 -13.14
CA GLY A 81 19.67 24.30 -13.94
C GLY A 81 19.51 25.74 -14.40
N ILE A 82 18.34 26.37 -14.21
CA ILE A 82 18.11 27.78 -14.52
C ILE A 82 18.44 28.65 -13.31
N ARG A 83 19.12 29.78 -13.56
CA ARG A 83 19.46 30.78 -12.55
C ARG A 83 18.30 31.75 -12.31
N TYR A 84 17.84 31.81 -11.06
CA TYR A 84 16.83 32.74 -10.59
C TYR A 84 17.38 33.61 -9.47
N ARG A 85 16.93 34.85 -9.39
CA ARG A 85 17.10 35.69 -8.20
C ARG A 85 15.75 36.25 -7.76
N TYR A 86 15.67 36.62 -6.49
CA TYR A 86 14.42 36.97 -5.85
C TYR A 86 14.48 38.33 -5.19
N GLN A 87 13.36 39.01 -5.15
CA GLN A 87 13.19 40.28 -4.47
C GLN A 87 11.86 40.23 -3.71
N ILE A 88 11.85 40.76 -2.49
CA ILE A 88 10.67 40.73 -1.63
C ILE A 88 10.11 42.15 -1.56
N LEU A 89 8.88 42.32 -2.03
CA LEU A 89 8.15 43.57 -1.99
C LEU A 89 7.24 43.58 -0.75
N THR A 90 7.50 44.50 0.16
CA THR A 90 6.61 44.80 1.29
C THR A 90 5.39 45.53 0.78
N VAL A 91 4.21 45.15 1.24
CA VAL A 91 2.95 45.79 0.88
C VAL A 91 2.27 46.27 2.16
N SER A 92 2.03 47.59 2.26
CA SER A 92 1.12 48.21 3.24
C SER A 92 -0.17 48.66 2.55
N GLU A 93 -1.10 49.29 3.28
CA GLU A 93 -2.34 49.82 2.69
C GLU A 93 -2.11 50.98 1.71
N THR A 94 -1.01 51.71 1.88
CA THR A 94 -0.74 52.97 1.15
C THR A 94 0.56 52.96 0.36
N GLU A 95 1.51 52.09 0.71
CA GLU A 95 2.87 52.11 0.17
C GLU A 95 3.41 50.70 -0.10
N THR A 96 4.45 50.64 -0.92
CA THR A 96 5.22 49.42 -1.14
C THR A 96 6.71 49.71 -1.06
N ALA A 97 7.48 48.78 -0.50
CA ALA A 97 8.92 48.93 -0.34
C ALA A 97 9.65 47.66 -0.79
N GLU A 98 10.65 47.84 -1.64
CA GLU A 98 11.41 46.76 -2.28
C GLU A 98 12.67 46.42 -1.49
N SER A 99 12.94 45.12 -1.29
CA SER A 99 14.23 44.65 -0.78
C SER A 99 15.34 44.80 -1.83
N ALA A 100 16.59 44.67 -1.40
CA ALA A 100 17.66 44.31 -2.33
C ALA A 100 17.38 42.91 -2.94
N PRO A 101 17.73 42.67 -4.22
CA PRO A 101 17.67 41.34 -4.82
C PRO A 101 18.62 40.36 -4.12
N SER A 102 18.23 39.08 -4.06
CA SER A 102 19.12 37.99 -3.68
C SER A 102 20.22 37.77 -4.72
N GLU A 103 21.24 37.00 -4.36
CA GLU A 103 22.13 36.40 -5.35
C GLU A 103 21.36 35.43 -6.26
N TYR A 104 21.93 35.14 -7.43
CA TYR A 104 21.39 34.14 -8.34
C TYR A 104 21.61 32.73 -7.78
N THR A 105 20.54 31.96 -7.76
CA THR A 105 20.48 30.59 -7.26
C THR A 105 19.96 29.66 -8.34
N VAL A 106 20.45 28.43 -8.35
CA VAL A 106 20.02 27.35 -9.23
C VAL A 106 19.47 26.24 -8.33
N CYS A 107 18.36 25.62 -8.75
CA CYS A 107 17.88 24.39 -8.14
C CYS A 107 18.35 23.16 -8.93
N SER A 108 18.49 22.04 -8.23
CA SER A 108 18.90 20.78 -8.85
C SER A 108 18.36 19.57 -8.08
N PRO A 109 18.08 18.46 -8.76
CA PRO A 109 17.66 17.24 -8.09
C PRO A 109 18.78 16.68 -7.21
N GLN A 110 18.42 16.35 -5.96
CA GLN A 110 19.37 15.79 -5.01
C GLN A 110 19.26 14.25 -4.99
N TRP A 111 20.41 13.59 -4.95
CA TRP A 111 20.49 12.12 -4.94
C TRP A 111 19.95 11.49 -3.65
N PHE A 112 19.98 12.23 -2.54
CA PHE A 112 19.67 11.72 -1.22
C PHE A 112 18.78 12.68 -0.44
N ASN A 113 17.67 12.16 0.08
CA ASN A 113 16.78 12.87 0.98
C ASN A 113 17.02 12.35 2.41
N PHE A 114 17.63 13.18 3.25
CA PHE A 114 17.94 12.82 4.63
C PHE A 114 16.71 12.75 5.54
N ASP A 115 15.62 13.43 5.19
CA ASP A 115 14.34 13.34 5.92
C ASP A 115 13.72 11.93 5.78
N ARG A 116 14.08 11.19 4.73
CA ARG A 116 13.65 9.79 4.51
C ARG A 116 14.59 8.75 5.14
N MET A 117 15.61 9.16 5.89
CA MET A 117 16.53 8.23 6.58
C MET A 117 15.82 7.20 7.49
N PRO A 118 14.79 7.57 8.28
CA PRO A 118 14.06 6.60 9.10
C PRO A 118 13.43 5.47 8.27
N ALA A 119 12.92 5.77 7.07
CA ALA A 119 12.34 4.78 6.18
C ALA A 119 13.39 3.79 5.64
N VAL A 120 14.59 4.27 5.31
CA VAL A 120 15.71 3.40 4.88
C VAL A 120 16.13 2.47 6.02
N ILE A 121 16.32 3.01 7.22
CA ILE A 121 16.69 2.23 8.41
C ILE A 121 15.61 1.17 8.70
N GLY A 122 14.33 1.57 8.67
CA GLY A 122 13.20 0.65 8.85
C GLY A 122 13.18 -0.47 7.81
N THR A 123 13.44 -0.15 6.54
CA THR A 123 13.50 -1.14 5.44
C THR A 123 14.64 -2.13 5.64
N ILE A 124 15.82 -1.67 6.07
CA ILE A 124 16.96 -2.54 6.37
C ILE A 124 16.63 -3.47 7.55
N ILE A 125 16.07 -2.95 8.63
CA ILE A 125 15.67 -3.74 9.80
C ILE A 125 14.64 -4.81 9.40
N PHE A 126 13.62 -4.42 8.64
CA PHE A 126 12.59 -5.31 8.12
C PHE A 126 13.18 -6.45 7.27
N THR A 127 14.06 -6.10 6.33
CA THR A 127 14.73 -7.06 5.45
C THR A 127 15.61 -8.03 6.25
N CYS A 128 16.39 -7.52 7.20
CA CYS A 128 17.23 -8.32 8.08
C CYS A 128 16.41 -9.29 8.93
N LEU A 129 15.26 -8.87 9.48
CA LEU A 129 14.36 -9.73 10.24
C LEU A 129 13.80 -10.87 9.38
N ILE A 130 13.33 -10.56 8.17
CA ILE A 130 12.83 -11.58 7.23
C ILE A 130 13.92 -12.60 6.90
N VAL A 131 15.10 -12.14 6.48
CA VAL A 131 16.22 -13.03 6.13
C VAL A 131 16.65 -13.88 7.32
N PHE A 132 16.68 -13.30 8.53
CA PHE A 132 16.98 -14.01 9.76
C PHE A 132 16.00 -15.15 10.03
N PHE A 133 14.69 -14.90 9.95
CA PHE A 133 13.67 -15.93 10.19
C PHE A 133 13.61 -16.99 9.09
N ILE A 134 13.82 -16.62 7.82
CA ILE A 134 13.99 -17.57 6.72
C ILE A 134 15.20 -18.49 6.98
N GLY A 135 16.34 -17.92 7.35
CA GLY A 135 17.54 -18.69 7.69
C GLY A 135 17.31 -19.66 8.85
N ARG A 136 16.54 -19.22 9.86
CA ARG A 136 16.16 -20.06 11.00
C ARG A 136 15.18 -21.18 10.61
N ALA A 137 14.20 -20.90 9.76
CA ALA A 137 13.25 -21.88 9.26
C ALA A 137 13.94 -22.98 8.44
N LYS A 138 14.87 -22.59 7.56
CA LYS A 138 15.66 -23.53 6.73
C LYS A 138 16.53 -24.48 7.56
N ARG A 139 16.89 -24.11 8.79
CA ARG A 139 17.65 -24.97 9.73
C ARG A 139 16.77 -25.96 10.51
N ASN A 140 15.54 -26.21 10.05
CA ASN A 140 14.56 -27.12 10.69
C ASN A 140 14.21 -26.77 12.15
N ILE A 141 14.46 -25.53 12.57
CA ILE A 141 13.95 -25.03 13.84
C ILE A 141 12.46 -24.84 13.65
N LYS A 142 11.64 -25.69 14.29
CA LYS A 142 10.18 -25.61 14.23
C LYS A 142 9.74 -24.23 14.71
N LEU A 143 9.41 -23.34 13.77
CA LEU A 143 8.87 -22.03 14.08
C LEU A 143 7.40 -22.22 14.48
N PHE A 144 7.05 -21.81 15.68
CA PHE A 144 5.65 -21.76 16.09
C PHE A 144 4.95 -20.64 15.35
N ILE A 145 3.91 -20.98 14.59
CA ILE A 145 3.01 -20.02 13.95
C ILE A 145 1.61 -20.18 14.55
N ARG A 146 0.93 -19.06 14.78
CA ARG A 146 -0.42 -19.02 15.34
C ARG A 146 -1.35 -19.86 14.46
N ARG A 147 -2.24 -20.66 15.05
CA ARG A 147 -3.24 -21.38 14.24
C ARG A 147 -4.21 -20.40 13.59
N ILE A 148 -4.46 -20.59 12.29
CA ILE A 148 -5.51 -19.90 11.54
C ILE A 148 -6.73 -20.81 11.59
N ALA A 149 -7.85 -20.34 12.13
CA ALA A 149 -9.05 -21.18 12.35
C ALA A 149 -9.58 -21.77 11.02
N GLY A 150 -9.50 -21.01 9.93
CA GLY A 150 -9.92 -21.48 8.60
C GLY A 150 -9.00 -22.54 7.97
N LEU A 151 -7.83 -22.83 8.53
CA LEU A 151 -6.89 -23.81 7.98
C LEU A 151 -7.18 -25.25 8.43
N ASP A 152 -7.46 -25.47 9.72
CA ASP A 152 -7.83 -26.80 10.24
C ASP A 152 -9.11 -27.29 9.52
N ALA A 153 -9.99 -26.35 9.16
CA ALA A 153 -11.16 -26.59 8.34
C ALA A 153 -10.84 -27.12 6.93
N VAL A 154 -9.72 -26.73 6.32
CA VAL A 154 -9.33 -27.23 4.99
C VAL A 154 -9.06 -28.73 5.05
N GLU A 155 -8.29 -29.20 6.04
CA GLU A 155 -8.00 -30.63 6.19
C GLU A 155 -9.27 -31.42 6.56
N GLU A 156 -10.12 -30.88 7.43
CA GLU A 156 -11.40 -31.48 7.81
C GLU A 156 -12.37 -31.57 6.62
N ALA A 157 -12.51 -30.50 5.84
CA ALA A 157 -13.40 -30.46 4.69
C ALA A 157 -12.90 -31.34 3.53
N LEU A 158 -11.58 -31.46 3.35
CA LEU A 158 -10.99 -32.43 2.44
C LEU A 158 -11.28 -33.87 2.90
N GLY A 159 -11.05 -34.18 4.18
CA GLY A 159 -11.34 -35.50 4.75
C GLY A 159 -12.80 -35.91 4.58
N ARG A 160 -13.73 -35.01 4.90
CA ARG A 160 -15.17 -35.26 4.73
C ARG A 160 -15.58 -35.43 3.27
N ALA A 161 -15.04 -34.64 2.34
CA ALA A 161 -15.32 -34.82 0.92
C ALA A 161 -14.88 -36.20 0.43
N THR A 162 -13.70 -36.66 0.87
CA THR A 162 -13.21 -38.03 0.62
C THR A 162 -14.13 -39.08 1.24
N GLU A 163 -14.52 -38.93 2.51
CA GLU A 163 -15.40 -39.88 3.21
C GLU A 163 -16.80 -39.98 2.58
N MET A 164 -17.34 -38.87 2.10
CA MET A 164 -18.64 -38.81 1.42
C MET A 164 -18.60 -39.27 -0.04
N GLY A 165 -17.42 -39.43 -0.62
CA GLY A 165 -17.25 -39.73 -2.05
C GLY A 165 -17.80 -38.64 -2.97
N ARG A 166 -17.89 -37.39 -2.49
CA ARG A 166 -18.41 -36.24 -3.25
C ARG A 166 -17.28 -35.31 -3.65
N GLY A 167 -17.47 -34.58 -4.73
CA GLY A 167 -16.46 -33.68 -5.27
C GLY A 167 -16.20 -32.44 -4.41
N ILE A 168 -15.11 -31.76 -4.74
CA ILE A 168 -14.73 -30.46 -4.22
C ILE A 168 -14.82 -29.45 -5.35
N LEU A 169 -15.55 -28.36 -5.10
CA LEU A 169 -15.58 -27.21 -5.98
C LEU A 169 -14.56 -26.18 -5.49
N TYR A 170 -13.70 -25.68 -6.38
CA TYR A 170 -12.73 -24.65 -6.07
C TYR A 170 -12.85 -23.48 -7.04
N VAL A 171 -13.20 -22.30 -6.53
CA VAL A 171 -13.32 -21.07 -7.31
C VAL A 171 -12.20 -20.10 -6.91
N PRO A 172 -11.22 -19.85 -7.79
CA PRO A 172 -10.04 -19.05 -7.48
C PRO A 172 -10.26 -17.54 -7.63
N GLY A 173 -11.36 -17.03 -7.08
CA GLY A 173 -11.79 -15.65 -7.30
C GLY A 173 -12.18 -15.39 -8.77
N LEU A 174 -12.50 -14.13 -9.05
CA LEU A 174 -12.96 -13.65 -10.35
C LEU A 174 -12.05 -12.55 -10.94
N SER A 175 -10.98 -12.20 -10.23
CA SER A 175 -9.97 -11.25 -10.69
C SER A 175 -8.93 -11.94 -11.59
N SER A 176 -8.07 -11.14 -12.21
CA SER A 176 -6.99 -11.63 -13.07
C SER A 176 -5.75 -11.99 -12.21
N ILE A 177 -4.71 -12.54 -12.84
CA ILE A 177 -3.49 -13.04 -12.18
C ILE A 177 -2.59 -11.92 -11.64
N ASP A 178 -2.82 -10.66 -12.04
CA ASP A 178 -2.15 -9.48 -11.50
C ASP A 178 -2.60 -9.15 -10.06
N ASP A 179 -3.73 -9.69 -9.64
CA ASP A 179 -4.24 -9.58 -8.29
C ASP A 179 -3.53 -10.55 -7.33
N VAL A 180 -2.99 -10.01 -6.24
CA VAL A 180 -2.23 -10.76 -5.24
C VAL A 180 -3.10 -11.85 -4.59
N ALA A 181 -4.41 -11.61 -4.42
CA ALA A 181 -5.34 -12.59 -3.87
C ALA A 181 -5.52 -13.79 -4.80
N THR A 182 -5.54 -13.57 -6.13
CA THR A 182 -5.61 -14.64 -7.14
C THR A 182 -4.33 -15.48 -7.13
N ILE A 183 -3.16 -14.85 -6.99
CA ILE A 183 -1.88 -15.56 -6.87
C ILE A 183 -1.88 -16.43 -5.59
N ALA A 184 -2.35 -15.88 -4.47
CA ALA A 184 -2.47 -16.64 -3.22
C ALA A 184 -3.42 -17.84 -3.38
N SER A 185 -4.54 -17.64 -4.07
CA SER A 185 -5.50 -18.70 -4.40
C SER A 185 -4.87 -19.83 -5.22
N MET A 186 -4.05 -19.53 -6.24
CA MET A 186 -3.34 -20.57 -7.00
C MET A 186 -2.44 -21.45 -6.12
N ASN A 187 -1.74 -20.86 -5.15
CA ASN A 187 -0.91 -21.63 -4.22
C ASN A 187 -1.74 -22.57 -3.34
N ILE A 188 -2.91 -22.10 -2.87
CA ILE A 188 -3.84 -22.91 -2.07
C ILE A 188 -4.46 -24.02 -2.94
N LEU A 189 -4.86 -23.71 -4.17
CA LEU A 189 -5.36 -24.68 -5.15
C LEU A 189 -4.36 -25.81 -5.37
N GLY A 190 -3.06 -25.50 -5.47
CA GLY A 190 -2.02 -26.53 -5.62
C GLY A 190 -2.00 -27.51 -4.44
N GLU A 191 -2.11 -27.02 -3.21
CA GLU A 191 -2.15 -27.89 -2.03
C GLU A 191 -3.47 -28.69 -1.93
N VAL A 192 -4.60 -28.08 -2.27
CA VAL A 192 -5.89 -28.79 -2.39
C VAL A 192 -5.79 -29.89 -3.44
N ALA A 193 -5.24 -29.59 -4.62
CA ALA A 193 -5.06 -30.54 -5.72
C ALA A 193 -4.13 -31.71 -5.34
N LYS A 194 -3.03 -31.46 -4.63
CA LYS A 194 -2.16 -32.53 -4.09
C LYS A 194 -2.94 -33.47 -3.17
N LYS A 195 -3.81 -32.93 -2.33
CA LYS A 195 -4.62 -33.71 -1.37
C LYS A 195 -5.73 -34.48 -2.10
N THR A 196 -6.47 -33.86 -3.01
CA THR A 196 -7.51 -34.54 -3.81
C THR A 196 -6.92 -35.67 -4.65
N ALA A 197 -5.73 -35.47 -5.24
CA ALA A 197 -5.02 -36.50 -5.99
C ALA A 197 -4.64 -37.71 -5.12
N LYS A 198 -4.15 -37.48 -3.90
CA LYS A 198 -3.81 -38.53 -2.93
C LYS A 198 -5.03 -39.33 -2.47
N PHE A 199 -6.13 -38.64 -2.20
CA PHE A 199 -7.35 -39.25 -1.66
C PHE A 199 -8.33 -39.73 -2.75
N GLY A 200 -8.05 -39.43 -4.03
CA GLY A 200 -8.94 -39.80 -5.14
C GLY A 200 -10.28 -39.05 -5.11
N THR A 201 -10.31 -37.83 -4.58
CA THR A 201 -11.52 -37.01 -4.48
C THR A 201 -11.71 -36.19 -5.77
N PRO A 202 -12.90 -36.15 -6.38
CA PRO A 202 -13.14 -35.33 -7.57
C PRO A 202 -12.91 -33.84 -7.28
N LEU A 203 -12.26 -33.15 -8.21
CA LEU A 203 -11.97 -31.72 -8.13
C LEU A 203 -12.58 -31.01 -9.35
N ILE A 204 -13.35 -29.95 -9.09
CA ILE A 204 -14.03 -29.13 -10.10
C ILE A 204 -13.55 -27.69 -9.94
N VAL A 205 -12.90 -27.13 -10.95
CA VAL A 205 -12.30 -25.79 -10.91
C VAL A 205 -12.82 -24.97 -12.09
N PRO A 206 -14.01 -24.33 -11.95
CA PRO A 206 -14.50 -23.40 -12.96
C PRO A 206 -13.75 -22.07 -12.87
N LEU A 207 -13.37 -21.50 -14.01
CA LEU A 207 -12.66 -20.24 -14.09
C LEU A 207 -13.34 -19.21 -14.98
N ARG A 208 -13.28 -17.96 -14.53
CA ARG A 208 -13.82 -16.79 -15.23
C ARG A 208 -12.78 -16.13 -16.13
N ASP A 209 -11.51 -16.12 -15.72
CA ASP A 209 -10.43 -15.46 -16.45
C ASP A 209 -9.63 -16.46 -17.31
N PRO A 210 -9.38 -16.20 -18.61
CA PRO A 210 -8.64 -17.11 -19.49
C PRO A 210 -7.16 -17.31 -19.11
N ILE A 211 -6.52 -16.29 -18.53
CA ILE A 211 -5.12 -16.35 -18.09
C ILE A 211 -5.04 -17.19 -16.83
N VAL A 212 -5.90 -16.90 -15.84
CA VAL A 212 -6.00 -17.69 -14.61
C VAL A 212 -6.37 -19.14 -14.95
N TYR A 213 -7.22 -19.39 -15.96
CA TYR A 213 -7.51 -20.74 -16.44
C TYR A 213 -6.25 -21.50 -16.85
N THR A 214 -5.39 -20.85 -17.63
CA THR A 214 -4.14 -21.47 -18.11
C THR A 214 -3.20 -21.77 -16.94
N VAL A 215 -3.09 -20.85 -15.98
CA VAL A 215 -2.25 -21.00 -14.78
C VAL A 215 -2.81 -22.11 -13.88
N ALA A 216 -4.10 -22.08 -13.55
CA ALA A 216 -4.75 -23.06 -12.70
C ALA A 216 -4.62 -24.48 -13.25
N ARG A 217 -4.74 -24.63 -14.58
CA ARG A 217 -4.57 -25.93 -15.23
C ARG A 217 -3.16 -26.50 -15.04
N GLU A 218 -2.13 -25.66 -15.17
CA GLU A 218 -0.75 -26.13 -14.93
C GLU A 218 -0.50 -26.40 -13.44
N VAL A 219 -0.99 -25.55 -12.55
CA VAL A 219 -0.90 -25.75 -11.09
C VAL A 219 -1.52 -27.09 -10.67
N VAL A 220 -2.73 -27.40 -11.14
CA VAL A 220 -3.41 -28.67 -10.81
C VAL A 220 -2.64 -29.86 -11.40
N LYS A 221 -2.20 -29.76 -12.66
CA LYS A 221 -1.42 -30.83 -13.32
C LYS A 221 -0.08 -31.10 -12.63
N GLU A 222 0.68 -30.07 -12.29
CA GLU A 222 1.93 -30.19 -11.52
C GLU A 222 1.67 -30.78 -10.14
N SER A 223 0.60 -30.36 -9.48
CA SER A 223 0.21 -30.87 -8.16
C SER A 223 -0.15 -32.36 -8.17
N TYR A 224 -0.89 -32.82 -9.18
CA TYR A 224 -1.20 -34.24 -9.38
C TYR A 224 0.06 -35.05 -9.70
N THR A 225 0.96 -34.49 -10.52
CA THR A 225 2.25 -35.11 -10.86
C THR A 225 3.14 -35.24 -9.62
N ALA A 226 3.27 -34.18 -8.82
CA ALA A 226 4.03 -34.18 -7.57
C ALA A 226 3.45 -35.13 -6.51
N ALA A 227 2.13 -35.39 -6.56
CA ALA A 227 1.47 -36.39 -5.73
C ALA A 227 1.66 -37.84 -6.24
N GLY A 228 2.34 -38.04 -7.38
CA GLY A 228 2.54 -39.36 -7.98
C GLY A 228 1.29 -39.93 -8.68
N ARG A 229 0.32 -39.08 -9.01
CA ARG A 229 -1.00 -39.44 -9.56
C ARG A 229 -1.29 -38.67 -10.85
N ALA A 230 -0.29 -38.59 -11.73
CA ALA A 230 -0.41 -37.92 -13.02
C ALA A 230 -1.48 -38.57 -13.93
N ASP A 231 -1.73 -39.87 -13.75
CA ASP A 231 -2.77 -40.66 -14.41
C ASP A 231 -4.19 -40.24 -14.01
N ALA A 232 -4.36 -39.70 -12.80
CA ALA A 232 -5.66 -39.25 -12.29
C ALA A 232 -6.02 -37.81 -12.73
N PHE A 233 -5.08 -37.09 -13.36
CA PHE A 233 -5.35 -35.75 -13.86
C PHE A 233 -6.23 -35.82 -15.12
N ASN A 234 -7.39 -35.15 -15.08
CA ASN A 234 -8.23 -34.95 -16.25
C ASN A 234 -8.25 -33.46 -16.62
N GLN A 235 -8.11 -33.16 -17.91
CA GLN A 235 -8.18 -31.80 -18.43
C GLN A 235 -9.52 -31.12 -18.16
N ASP A 236 -10.61 -31.89 -18.05
CA ASP A 236 -11.96 -31.37 -17.78
C ASP A 236 -12.18 -30.97 -16.32
N MET A 237 -11.23 -31.25 -15.41
CA MET A 237 -11.31 -30.80 -14.00
C MET A 237 -11.18 -29.28 -13.89
N VAL A 238 -10.48 -28.66 -14.83
CA VAL A 238 -10.19 -27.23 -14.85
C VAL A 238 -10.70 -26.68 -16.16
N PHE A 239 -11.68 -25.77 -16.13
CA PHE A 239 -12.30 -25.28 -17.35
C PHE A 239 -12.70 -23.81 -17.25
N TYR A 240 -12.60 -23.13 -18.39
CA TYR A 240 -13.10 -21.77 -18.55
C TYR A 240 -14.61 -21.80 -18.82
N VAL A 241 -15.35 -20.89 -18.17
CA VAL A 241 -16.81 -20.80 -18.32
C VAL A 241 -17.18 -19.56 -19.14
N THR A 242 -16.88 -18.37 -18.63
CA THR A 242 -17.22 -17.07 -19.24
C THR A 242 -16.52 -15.95 -18.48
N ASP A 243 -16.23 -14.84 -19.15
CA ASP A 243 -15.68 -13.60 -18.58
C ASP A 243 -16.76 -12.70 -17.95
N GLN A 244 -18.04 -13.00 -18.17
CA GLN A 244 -19.17 -12.24 -17.64
C GLN A 244 -19.46 -12.65 -16.19
N GLN A 245 -19.30 -11.72 -15.25
CA GLN A 245 -19.38 -11.94 -13.80
C GLN A 245 -20.63 -12.74 -13.35
N PHE A 246 -21.83 -12.28 -13.69
CA PHE A 246 -23.06 -12.95 -13.25
C PHE A 246 -23.39 -14.21 -14.04
N ALA A 247 -22.95 -14.30 -15.30
CA ALA A 247 -23.07 -15.55 -16.06
C ALA A 247 -22.16 -16.63 -15.47
N PHE A 248 -20.96 -16.24 -15.02
CA PHE A 248 -20.05 -17.12 -14.29
C PHE A 248 -20.69 -17.57 -12.97
N ALA A 249 -21.22 -16.64 -12.17
CA ALA A 249 -21.90 -16.97 -10.91
C ALA A 249 -23.06 -17.96 -11.12
N ALA A 250 -23.95 -17.68 -12.08
CA ALA A 250 -25.07 -18.57 -12.39
C ALA A 250 -24.63 -19.96 -12.88
N ALA A 251 -23.52 -20.04 -13.61
CA ALA A 251 -22.96 -21.32 -14.05
C ALA A 251 -22.41 -22.13 -12.87
N VAL A 252 -21.67 -21.48 -11.96
CA VAL A 252 -21.13 -22.10 -10.73
C VAL A 252 -22.26 -22.52 -9.79
N ASP A 253 -23.30 -21.71 -9.63
CA ASP A 253 -24.52 -22.08 -8.90
C ASP A 253 -25.17 -23.33 -9.50
N GLY A 254 -25.28 -23.39 -10.83
CA GLY A 254 -25.77 -24.56 -11.54
C GLY A 254 -24.92 -25.80 -11.28
N ILE A 255 -23.59 -25.66 -11.19
CA ILE A 255 -22.68 -26.76 -10.83
C ILE A 255 -22.96 -27.23 -9.40
N MET A 256 -23.06 -26.32 -8.43
CA MET A 256 -23.34 -26.67 -7.03
C MET A 256 -24.65 -27.45 -6.89
N VAL A 257 -25.73 -27.01 -7.55
CA VAL A 257 -27.05 -27.65 -7.46
C VAL A 257 -27.08 -29.03 -8.13
N ARG A 258 -26.36 -29.21 -9.25
CA ARG A 258 -26.33 -30.49 -10.00
C ARG A 258 -25.36 -31.51 -9.40
N GLU A 259 -24.11 -31.10 -9.20
CA GLU A 259 -23.02 -31.98 -8.78
C GLU A 259 -23.01 -32.20 -7.26
N LYS A 260 -23.60 -31.28 -6.49
CA LYS A 260 -23.65 -31.29 -5.03
C LYS A 260 -22.29 -31.62 -4.39
N PRO A 261 -21.25 -30.79 -4.63
CA PRO A 261 -19.95 -30.95 -3.98
C PRO A 261 -20.12 -31.05 -2.46
N ALA A 262 -19.27 -31.84 -1.79
CA ALA A 262 -19.26 -31.85 -0.33
C ALA A 262 -18.64 -30.58 0.25
N THR A 263 -17.73 -29.95 -0.49
CA THR A 263 -16.98 -28.77 -0.05
C THR A 263 -16.85 -27.78 -1.20
N ASN A 264 -17.08 -26.51 -0.91
CA ASN A 264 -16.84 -25.38 -1.79
C ASN A 264 -15.73 -24.49 -1.22
N PHE A 265 -14.73 -24.21 -2.05
CA PHE A 265 -13.67 -23.25 -1.76
C PHE A 265 -13.90 -21.98 -2.57
N PHE A 266 -14.04 -20.84 -1.89
CA PHE A 266 -14.15 -19.51 -2.50
C PHE A 266 -12.95 -18.67 -2.09
N ILE A 267 -11.83 -18.82 -2.80
CA ILE A 267 -10.53 -18.28 -2.38
C ILE A 267 -10.05 -17.28 -3.43
N GLY A 268 -9.88 -16.02 -3.05
CA GLY A 268 -9.41 -14.94 -3.92
C GLY A 268 -10.25 -13.68 -3.84
N MET A 269 -10.19 -12.88 -4.90
CA MET A 269 -10.98 -11.66 -5.03
C MET A 269 -12.33 -11.97 -5.70
N PHE A 270 -13.43 -11.59 -5.05
CA PHE A 270 -14.80 -11.69 -5.56
C PHE A 270 -15.40 -10.29 -5.70
N TRP A 271 -16.71 -10.19 -5.94
CA TRP A 271 -17.51 -8.97 -5.80
C TRP A 271 -18.89 -9.33 -5.22
N ALA A 272 -19.97 -8.82 -5.81
CA ALA A 272 -21.34 -8.99 -5.31
C ALA A 272 -21.83 -10.46 -5.37
N GLU A 273 -21.26 -11.26 -6.27
CA GLU A 273 -21.57 -12.70 -6.41
C GLU A 273 -21.07 -13.54 -5.25
N SER A 274 -20.17 -13.03 -4.40
CA SER A 274 -19.69 -13.74 -3.21
C SER A 274 -20.83 -14.26 -2.34
N LEU A 275 -21.84 -13.41 -2.05
CA LEU A 275 -23.01 -13.80 -1.28
C LEU A 275 -23.89 -14.80 -2.05
N ILE A 276 -24.05 -14.62 -3.36
CA ILE A 276 -24.86 -15.51 -4.21
C ILE A 276 -24.28 -16.91 -4.20
N LEU A 277 -22.97 -17.02 -4.47
CA LEU A 277 -22.26 -18.30 -4.47
C LEU A 277 -22.30 -18.96 -3.10
N ALA A 278 -22.08 -18.20 -2.03
CA ALA A 278 -22.08 -18.73 -0.68
C ALA A 278 -23.48 -19.20 -0.24
N GLU A 279 -24.55 -18.45 -0.49
CA GLU A 279 -25.91 -18.88 -0.14
C GLU A 279 -26.36 -20.12 -0.93
N THR A 280 -26.00 -20.19 -2.23
CA THR A 280 -26.29 -21.38 -3.05
C THR A 280 -25.55 -22.60 -2.51
N GLY A 281 -24.25 -22.46 -2.19
CA GLY A 281 -23.48 -23.57 -1.64
C GLY A 281 -24.00 -24.03 -0.28
N ALA A 282 -24.37 -23.11 0.62
CA ALA A 282 -25.00 -23.42 1.89
C ALA A 282 -26.31 -24.20 1.70
N THR A 283 -27.13 -23.79 0.73
CA THR A 283 -28.42 -24.45 0.42
C THR A 283 -28.24 -25.89 -0.08
N THR A 284 -27.10 -26.20 -0.70
CA THR A 284 -26.79 -27.58 -1.13
C THR A 284 -26.22 -28.47 -0.01
N GLY A 285 -25.94 -27.88 1.17
CA GLY A 285 -25.37 -28.57 2.33
C GLY A 285 -23.86 -28.82 2.22
N ALA A 286 -23.17 -28.11 1.32
CA ALA A 286 -21.73 -28.17 1.19
C ALA A 286 -21.07 -27.38 2.32
N ILE A 287 -19.94 -27.86 2.83
CA ILE A 287 -19.07 -27.07 3.70
C ILE A 287 -18.39 -26.00 2.88
N GLN A 288 -18.39 -24.77 3.38
CA GLN A 288 -17.89 -23.63 2.64
C GLN A 288 -16.68 -23.01 3.35
N ILE A 289 -15.58 -22.93 2.61
CA ILE A 289 -14.35 -22.30 3.05
C ILE A 289 -14.06 -21.15 2.10
N ALA A 290 -14.15 -19.93 2.61
CA ALA A 290 -13.87 -18.72 1.88
C ALA A 290 -12.54 -18.09 2.32
N GLY A 291 -11.99 -17.23 1.48
CA GLY A 291 -10.78 -16.47 1.80
C GLY A 291 -10.60 -15.29 0.86
N THR A 292 -10.57 -14.08 1.41
CA THR A 292 -10.42 -12.84 0.65
C THR A 292 -9.73 -11.77 1.50
N ASP A 293 -9.06 -10.83 0.85
CA ASP A 293 -8.51 -9.63 1.49
C ASP A 293 -9.34 -8.37 1.23
N ALA A 294 -10.43 -8.50 0.47
CA ALA A 294 -11.32 -7.39 0.18
C ALA A 294 -12.27 -7.11 1.34
N VAL A 295 -12.12 -5.92 1.93
CA VAL A 295 -12.92 -5.44 3.07
C VAL A 295 -14.43 -5.44 2.78
N SER A 296 -14.82 -5.20 1.52
CA SER A 296 -16.23 -5.15 1.11
C SER A 296 -16.90 -6.53 0.98
N GLN A 297 -16.14 -7.62 0.85
CA GLN A 297 -16.66 -8.98 0.64
C GLN A 297 -16.64 -9.82 1.91
N LEU A 298 -15.68 -9.54 2.81
CA LEU A 298 -15.54 -10.25 4.08
C LEU A 298 -16.86 -10.43 4.84
N PRO A 299 -17.75 -9.41 4.95
CA PRO A 299 -19.02 -9.60 5.63
C PRO A 299 -19.89 -10.71 5.02
N PHE A 300 -19.93 -10.84 3.70
CA PHE A 300 -20.75 -11.86 3.02
C PHE A 300 -20.25 -13.26 3.30
N PHE A 301 -18.93 -13.49 3.19
CA PHE A 301 -18.35 -14.80 3.46
C PHE A 301 -18.39 -15.17 4.95
N ILE A 302 -18.14 -14.21 5.85
CA ILE A 302 -18.24 -14.45 7.30
C ILE A 302 -19.65 -14.88 7.70
N THR A 303 -20.69 -14.35 7.04
CA THR A 303 -22.08 -14.69 7.37
C THR A 303 -22.56 -15.98 6.71
N ALA A 304 -22.09 -16.29 5.50
CA ALA A 304 -22.64 -17.38 4.68
C ALA A 304 -21.75 -18.63 4.59
N CYS A 305 -20.48 -18.56 5.01
CA CYS A 305 -19.55 -19.69 4.98
C CYS A 305 -19.21 -20.19 6.39
N ASP A 306 -18.89 -21.48 6.51
CA ASP A 306 -18.48 -22.10 7.77
C ASP A 306 -17.15 -21.52 8.27
N TYR A 307 -16.23 -21.23 7.35
CA TYR A 307 -14.92 -20.66 7.64
C TYR A 307 -14.53 -19.60 6.61
N THR A 308 -13.97 -18.50 7.10
CA THR A 308 -13.46 -17.42 6.25
C THR A 308 -12.05 -17.03 6.68
N LEU A 309 -11.09 -17.09 5.75
CA LEU A 309 -9.76 -16.53 5.90
C LEU A 309 -9.82 -15.02 5.67
N ILE A 310 -9.33 -14.24 6.64
CA ILE A 310 -9.47 -12.79 6.65
C ILE A 310 -8.13 -12.12 6.29
N GLY A 311 -8.09 -11.40 5.16
CA GLY A 311 -6.96 -10.53 4.83
C GLY A 311 -5.63 -11.28 4.78
N GLU A 312 -4.73 -10.99 5.73
CA GLU A 312 -3.41 -11.63 5.80
C GLU A 312 -3.44 -13.14 5.96
N GLU A 313 -4.54 -13.71 6.47
CA GLU A 313 -4.70 -15.15 6.59
C GLU A 313 -4.74 -15.84 5.21
N LEU A 314 -5.27 -15.18 4.18
CA LEU A 314 -5.26 -15.68 2.80
C LEU A 314 -3.82 -15.87 2.30
N TYR A 315 -2.97 -14.86 2.52
CA TYR A 315 -1.57 -14.88 2.11
C TYR A 315 -0.73 -15.87 2.92
N ALA A 316 -1.09 -16.06 4.19
CA ALA A 316 -0.44 -17.01 5.06
C ALA A 316 -0.82 -18.46 4.75
N ALA A 317 -2.05 -18.74 4.32
CA ALA A 317 -2.60 -20.10 4.20
C ALA A 317 -1.73 -21.05 3.37
N SER A 318 -1.14 -20.60 2.26
CA SER A 318 -0.25 -21.43 1.44
C SER A 318 0.97 -21.93 2.21
N ALA A 319 1.60 -21.06 3.01
CA ALA A 319 2.75 -21.40 3.84
C ALA A 319 2.43 -22.47 4.87
N TYR A 320 1.22 -22.42 5.43
CA TYR A 320 0.79 -23.37 6.43
C TYR A 320 0.46 -24.74 5.82
N LEU A 321 -0.19 -24.76 4.65
CA LEU A 321 -0.53 -25.99 3.93
C LEU A 321 0.73 -26.70 3.43
N SER A 322 1.63 -25.98 2.76
CA SER A 322 2.86 -26.55 2.18
C SER A 322 3.96 -26.82 3.21
N ARG A 323 3.91 -26.12 4.36
CA ARG A 323 4.96 -26.09 5.39
C ARG A 323 6.35 -25.76 4.84
N GLU A 324 6.41 -24.97 3.77
CA GLU A 324 7.67 -24.59 3.16
C GLU A 324 8.47 -23.60 4.05
N PRO A 325 9.74 -23.91 4.39
CA PRO A 325 10.53 -23.08 5.28
C PRO A 325 10.67 -21.61 4.85
N LEU A 326 10.68 -21.34 3.53
CA LEU A 326 10.77 -19.99 2.99
C LEU A 326 9.54 -19.15 3.38
N LEU A 327 8.34 -19.69 3.13
CA LEU A 327 7.09 -19.01 3.40
C LEU A 327 6.84 -18.86 4.90
N LEU A 328 7.10 -19.92 5.68
CA LEU A 328 6.99 -19.90 7.14
C LEU A 328 7.92 -18.86 7.79
N GLY A 329 9.16 -18.77 7.30
CA GLY A 329 10.14 -17.78 7.78
C GLY A 329 9.74 -16.35 7.45
N ALA A 330 9.21 -16.11 6.25
CA ALA A 330 8.73 -14.80 5.83
C ALA A 330 7.57 -14.31 6.70
N ILE A 331 6.56 -15.16 6.95
CA ILE A 331 5.42 -14.83 7.84
C ILE A 331 5.92 -14.46 9.23
N LYS A 332 6.84 -15.27 9.80
CA LYS A 332 7.36 -14.99 11.13
C LYS A 332 8.13 -13.66 11.18
N GLY A 333 8.90 -13.35 10.15
CA GLY A 333 9.59 -12.07 10.02
C GLY A 333 8.62 -10.88 9.95
N GLN A 334 7.52 -11.03 9.19
CA GLN A 334 6.48 -10.02 9.11
C GLN A 334 5.78 -9.80 10.46
N ASP A 335 5.42 -10.86 11.18
CA ASP A 335 4.79 -10.77 12.50
C ASP A 335 5.66 -10.02 13.52
N TYR A 336 6.95 -10.36 13.59
CA TYR A 336 7.88 -9.67 14.50
C TYR A 336 8.13 -8.22 14.08
N SER A 337 8.11 -7.94 12.78
CA SER A 337 8.24 -6.57 12.29
C SER A 337 7.02 -5.72 12.67
N LYS A 338 5.80 -6.27 12.54
CA LYS A 338 4.57 -5.61 13.01
C LYS A 338 4.61 -5.37 14.52
N LEU A 339 5.06 -6.36 15.29
CA LEU A 339 5.22 -6.21 16.74
C LEU A 339 6.23 -5.11 17.09
N LEU A 340 7.36 -5.05 16.39
CA LEU A 340 8.35 -3.99 16.59
C LEU A 340 7.77 -2.61 16.28
N ILE A 341 7.06 -2.47 15.15
CA ILE A 341 6.38 -1.22 14.78
C ILE A 341 5.34 -0.83 15.84
N LEU A 342 4.54 -1.78 16.32
CA LEU A 342 3.54 -1.53 17.36
C LEU A 342 4.20 -1.02 18.65
N VAL A 343 5.28 -1.66 19.09
CA VAL A 343 6.04 -1.24 20.28
C VAL A 343 6.60 0.17 20.09
N LEU A 344 7.19 0.47 18.93
CA LEU A 344 7.73 1.79 18.60
C LEU A 344 6.64 2.87 18.61
N ILE A 345 5.47 2.59 18.02
CA ILE A 345 4.33 3.51 18.03
C ILE A 345 3.88 3.79 19.48
N VAL A 346 3.72 2.75 20.30
CA VAL A 346 3.28 2.90 21.70
C VAL A 346 4.30 3.71 22.50
N VAL A 347 5.58 3.36 22.43
CA VAL A 347 6.66 4.08 23.13
C VAL A 347 6.75 5.53 22.66
N SER A 348 6.70 5.76 21.35
CA SER A 348 6.77 7.12 20.78
C SER A 348 5.58 7.97 21.22
N THR A 349 4.39 7.38 21.29
CA THR A 349 3.18 8.06 21.77
C THR A 349 3.31 8.45 23.24
N ILE A 350 3.82 7.56 24.09
CA ILE A 350 4.03 7.84 25.53
C ILE A 350 5.08 8.94 25.72
N LEU A 351 6.20 8.87 24.99
CA LEU A 351 7.26 9.88 25.06
C LEU A 351 6.77 11.25 24.59
N ALA A 352 6.00 11.30 23.49
CA ALA A 352 5.40 12.52 22.99
C ALA A 352 4.50 13.21 24.04
N LEU A 353 3.65 12.42 24.72
CA LEU A 353 2.73 12.92 25.73
C LEU A 353 3.42 13.38 27.02
N THR A 354 4.51 12.72 27.42
CA THR A 354 5.19 12.99 28.71
C THR A 354 6.28 14.05 28.60
N ALA A 355 7.00 14.11 27.47
CA ALA A 355 8.15 14.98 27.30
C ALA A 355 7.86 16.25 26.47
N ASN A 356 6.60 16.46 26.03
CA ASN A 356 6.21 17.57 25.17
C ASN A 356 7.12 17.70 23.91
N LEU A 357 7.66 16.57 23.44
CA LEU A 357 8.50 16.53 22.26
C LEU A 357 7.64 16.88 21.04
N PRO A 358 8.07 17.83 20.18
CA PRO A 358 7.33 18.16 18.98
C PRO A 358 7.29 16.94 18.06
N VAL A 359 6.12 16.30 17.98
CA VAL A 359 5.85 15.09 17.17
C VAL A 359 5.92 15.36 15.66
N GLN A 360 5.99 16.63 15.26
CA GLN A 360 5.82 17.06 13.87
C GLN A 360 6.92 16.60 12.89
N ASN A 361 8.02 15.99 13.35
CA ASN A 361 9.13 15.57 12.49
C ASN A 361 9.45 14.06 12.57
N ILE A 362 8.60 13.23 13.18
CA ILE A 362 8.88 11.78 13.38
C ILE A 362 8.16 10.88 12.36
N PHE A 363 7.23 11.43 11.57
CA PHE A 363 6.47 10.69 10.57
C PHE A 363 6.77 11.11 9.14
#